data_AF-A0A372K9J6-F1
#
_entry.id   AF-A0A372K9J6-F1
#
_cell.length_a   1.000
_cell.length_b   1.000
_cell.length_c   1.000
_cell.angle_alpha   90.00
_cell.angle_beta   90.00
_cell.angle_gamma   90.00
#
_symmetry.space_group_name_H-M   'P 1'
#
loop_
_entity.id
_entity.type
_entity.pdbx_description
1 polymer ?
#
loop_
_entity_poly.entity_id
_entity_poly.type
_entity_poly.pdbx_seq_one_letter_code
_entity_poly.pdbx_strand_id
1 'polypeptide(L)'
;MVLLFALLAGCAQSPELTAQRSAAMQDVARTEVIATSPSSPETDGAGWAPESSVDPASQAKGSAGRNGHAPKAHFWQSGVASWYGKAFQGRRTANGERYDAHALTAAHRTLPMGSYVRVTAVGSTRSVVVRINDRGPFARGRVIDLSYAAAAALNLQRTGTMLVNIESVGQDAEGS
;
A
#
# COMPACT_ATOMS: atom_id res chain seq x y z
N MET A 1 49.51 -32.01 -53.21
CA MET A 1 48.67 -31.99 -51.99
C MET A 1 47.52 -31.03 -52.27
N VAL A 2 46.39 -31.50 -52.83
CA VAL A 2 45.20 -31.97 -52.09
C VAL A 2 44.72 -30.87 -51.14
N LEU A 3 43.79 -30.00 -51.59
CA LEU A 3 42.35 -30.01 -51.24
C LEU A 3 42.09 -30.07 -49.72
N LEU A 4 41.29 -29.14 -49.17
CA LEU A 4 39.85 -29.36 -48.96
C LEU A 4 39.19 -28.20 -48.18
N PHE A 5 38.03 -27.79 -48.67
CA PHE A 5 37.03 -26.88 -48.10
C PHE A 5 36.43 -27.38 -46.78
N ALA A 6 36.02 -26.46 -45.90
CA ALA A 6 34.79 -26.61 -45.10
C ALA A 6 34.22 -25.25 -44.69
N LEU A 7 33.22 -24.79 -45.44
CA LEU A 7 32.21 -23.81 -45.01
C LEU A 7 31.30 -24.47 -43.97
N LEU A 8 30.99 -23.77 -42.88
CA LEU A 8 29.81 -24.05 -42.06
C LEU A 8 28.99 -22.77 -41.91
N ALA A 9 27.82 -22.83 -42.51
CA ALA A 9 26.71 -21.90 -42.41
C ALA A 9 25.76 -22.31 -41.27
N GLY A 10 25.00 -21.36 -40.75
CA GLY A 10 23.75 -21.61 -39.99
C GLY A 10 23.58 -20.64 -38.80
N CYS A 11 22.39 -20.10 -38.50
CA CYS A 11 21.10 -20.02 -39.19
C CYS A 11 20.44 -18.69 -38.76
N ALA A 12 19.68 -18.11 -39.68
CA ALA A 12 18.74 -17.02 -39.44
C ALA A 12 17.57 -17.48 -38.55
N GLN A 13 16.93 -16.55 -37.82
CA GLN A 13 15.47 -16.56 -37.63
C GLN A 13 14.99 -15.19 -37.11
N SER A 14 14.32 -14.42 -37.97
CA SER A 14 13.43 -13.32 -37.59
C SER A 14 11.98 -13.81 -37.76
N PRO A 15 11.05 -13.40 -36.89
CA PRO A 15 9.65 -13.34 -37.26
C PRO A 15 9.19 -11.87 -37.32
N GLU A 16 9.05 -11.38 -38.54
CA GLU A 16 8.11 -10.31 -38.88
C GLU A 16 6.79 -10.97 -39.26
N LEU A 17 5.68 -10.58 -38.60
CA LEU A 17 4.32 -10.86 -39.05
C LEU A 17 3.42 -9.69 -38.61
N THR A 18 3.34 -8.72 -39.51
CA THR A 18 2.10 -8.26 -40.15
C THR A 18 0.85 -8.13 -39.27
N ALA A 19 0.54 -6.87 -38.94
CA ALA A 19 -0.75 -6.21 -39.17
C ALA A 19 -2.06 -7.02 -39.12
N GLN A 20 -2.84 -6.77 -38.07
CA GLN A 20 -4.29 -6.55 -38.16
C GLN A 20 -4.57 -5.19 -37.48
N ARG A 21 -4.83 -4.09 -38.22
CA ARG A 21 -6.15 -3.63 -38.72
C ARG A 21 -7.20 -3.65 -37.60
N SER A 22 -7.57 -2.49 -37.03
CA SER A 22 -8.50 -1.47 -37.54
C SER A 22 -9.90 -1.62 -36.91
N ALA A 23 -10.47 -0.47 -36.53
CA ALA A 23 -11.90 -0.14 -36.36
C ALA A 23 -12.44 0.06 -34.92
N ALA A 24 -13.33 1.06 -34.84
CA ALA A 24 -14.07 1.66 -33.72
C ALA A 24 -13.24 2.55 -32.79
N MET A 25 -13.19 3.89 -32.89
CA MET A 25 -14.13 4.92 -33.33
C MET A 25 -15.54 4.80 -32.75
N GLN A 26 -15.86 5.80 -31.91
CA GLN A 26 -17.18 6.28 -31.47
C GLN A 26 -17.90 5.46 -30.40
N ASP A 27 -18.04 6.06 -29.20
CA ASP A 27 -19.38 6.24 -28.65
C ASP A 27 -19.47 7.43 -27.66
N VAL A 28 -20.39 8.34 -28.00
CA VAL A 28 -21.26 9.26 -27.22
C VAL A 28 -20.90 9.61 -25.77
N ALA A 29 -20.68 10.89 -25.48
CA ALA A 29 -21.70 11.86 -24.97
C ALA A 29 -22.00 11.70 -23.47
N ARG A 30 -21.57 12.67 -22.65
CA ARG A 30 -22.44 13.70 -22.03
C ARG A 30 -23.70 13.12 -21.37
N THR A 31 -23.71 13.10 -20.04
CA THR A 31 -24.90 13.29 -19.18
C THR A 31 -24.36 13.59 -17.77
N GLU A 32 -24.23 14.87 -17.43
CA GLU A 32 -25.13 15.68 -16.58
C GLU A 32 -24.75 15.68 -15.09
N VAL A 33 -24.34 16.87 -14.69
CA VAL A 33 -24.32 17.43 -13.33
C VAL A 33 -25.74 17.56 -12.84
N ILE A 34 -26.11 16.91 -11.74
CA ILE A 34 -27.22 17.34 -10.89
C ILE A 34 -26.79 17.19 -9.43
N ALA A 35 -26.57 18.35 -8.81
CA ALA A 35 -26.49 18.54 -7.39
C ALA A 35 -27.92 18.70 -6.84
N THR A 36 -28.30 17.91 -5.84
CA THR A 36 -29.35 18.30 -4.89
C THR A 36 -29.09 17.65 -3.53
N SER A 37 -28.83 18.51 -2.55
CA SER A 37 -28.84 18.22 -1.12
C SER A 37 -30.25 17.83 -0.66
N PRO A 38 -30.41 16.84 0.23
CA PRO A 38 -31.62 16.72 1.03
C PRO A 38 -31.44 17.39 2.39
N SER A 39 -32.20 18.47 2.59
CA SER A 39 -32.50 19.09 3.88
C SER A 39 -33.35 18.14 4.74
N SER A 40 -32.91 17.88 5.97
CA SER A 40 -33.68 17.16 6.99
C SER A 40 -34.82 18.04 7.54
N PRO A 41 -36.01 17.49 7.81
CA PRO A 41 -37.10 18.23 8.41
C PRO A 41 -36.95 18.37 9.93
N GLU A 42 -37.37 19.53 10.41
CA GLU A 42 -37.59 19.91 11.81
C GLU A 42 -38.61 18.98 12.48
N THR A 43 -38.41 18.71 13.78
CA THR A 43 -39.46 18.20 14.66
C THR A 43 -39.54 19.11 15.89
N ASP A 44 -40.62 19.87 15.94
CA ASP A 44 -41.07 20.62 17.10
C ASP A 44 -41.76 19.67 18.09
N GLY A 45 -41.63 19.96 19.39
CA GLY A 45 -42.68 19.57 20.34
C GLY A 45 -42.23 19.00 21.67
N ALA A 46 -42.11 19.91 22.63
CA ALA A 46 -42.77 19.88 23.94
C ALA A 46 -42.46 18.76 24.95
N GLY A 47 -42.16 19.19 26.19
CA GLY A 47 -42.67 18.52 27.40
C GLY A 47 -41.64 18.24 28.48
N TRP A 48 -41.26 19.27 29.24
CA TRP A 48 -40.69 19.09 30.58
C TRP A 48 -41.81 18.95 31.62
N ALA A 49 -41.79 17.89 32.42
CA ALA A 49 -42.27 17.86 33.81
C ALA A 49 -41.92 16.50 34.49
N PRO A 50 -41.85 16.43 35.83
CA PRO A 50 -40.75 15.74 36.52
C PRO A 50 -41.16 14.58 37.46
N GLU A 51 -40.12 13.90 37.94
CA GLU A 51 -39.91 13.37 39.30
C GLU A 51 -40.32 11.92 39.68
N SER A 52 -39.48 11.38 40.58
CA SER A 52 -39.62 10.16 41.41
C SER A 52 -39.45 8.82 40.68
N SER A 53 -38.39 8.06 40.91
CA SER A 53 -38.12 7.43 42.21
C SER A 53 -36.63 7.10 42.36
N VAL A 54 -36.09 7.47 43.51
CA VAL A 54 -34.75 7.11 43.95
C VAL A 54 -34.89 5.81 44.75
N ASP A 55 -34.47 4.69 44.19
CA ASP A 55 -34.19 3.48 44.96
C ASP A 55 -32.67 3.27 45.01
N PRO A 56 -32.03 3.44 46.19
CA PRO A 56 -30.63 3.15 46.37
C PRO A 56 -30.45 1.65 46.65
N ALA A 57 -29.34 1.10 46.14
CA ALA A 57 -28.78 -0.23 46.42
C ALA A 57 -29.19 -1.39 45.50
N SER A 58 -28.42 -1.53 44.41
CA SER A 58 -27.63 -2.76 44.27
C SER A 58 -26.27 -2.47 43.64
N GLN A 59 -25.32 -2.10 44.50
CA GLN A 59 -23.92 -2.33 44.20
C GLN A 59 -23.68 -3.84 44.21
N ALA A 60 -23.47 -4.42 43.03
CA ALA A 60 -22.79 -5.70 42.89
C ALA A 60 -21.68 -5.58 41.84
N LYS A 61 -20.50 -5.30 42.36
CA LYS A 61 -19.17 -5.79 41.94
C LYS A 61 -18.96 -6.10 40.45
N GLY A 62 -18.10 -5.30 39.83
CA GLY A 62 -17.45 -5.65 38.57
C GLY A 62 -16.55 -4.54 38.04
N SER A 63 -15.61 -4.02 38.85
CA SER A 63 -14.54 -3.16 38.34
C SER A 63 -13.52 -4.00 37.56
N ALA A 64 -13.89 -4.44 36.36
CA ALA A 64 -12.92 -4.87 35.37
C ALA A 64 -12.62 -3.65 34.50
N GLY A 65 -11.43 -3.07 34.70
CA GLY A 65 -10.92 -1.97 33.89
C GLY A 65 -10.95 -2.35 32.41
N ARG A 66 -11.97 -1.86 31.69
CA ARG A 66 -11.99 -1.90 30.24
C ARG A 66 -11.07 -0.79 29.74
N ASN A 67 -9.76 -1.04 29.79
CA ASN A 67 -8.83 -0.39 28.86
C ASN A 67 -9.10 -0.98 27.48
N GLY A 68 -10.26 -0.63 26.91
CA GLY A 68 -10.77 -1.14 25.65
C GLY A 68 -10.02 -0.51 24.48
N HIS A 69 -8.76 -0.89 24.30
CA HIS A 69 -8.15 -0.82 22.99
C HIS A 69 -8.77 -1.94 22.16
N ALA A 70 -9.81 -1.62 21.39
CA ALA A 70 -10.28 -2.54 20.36
C ALA A 70 -9.07 -3.02 19.54
N PRO A 71 -8.93 -4.33 19.28
CA PRO A 71 -7.79 -4.85 18.54
C PRO A 71 -7.71 -4.12 17.21
N LYS A 72 -6.55 -3.51 16.90
CA LYS A 72 -6.34 -2.91 15.58
C LYS A 72 -6.53 -4.00 14.54
N ALA A 73 -7.43 -3.75 13.58
CA ALA A 73 -7.67 -4.69 12.50
C ALA A 73 -6.34 -5.01 11.80
N HIS A 74 -6.08 -6.30 11.58
CA HIS A 74 -4.89 -6.76 10.87
C HIS A 74 -4.96 -6.30 9.42
N PHE A 75 -3.97 -5.51 8.98
CA PHE A 75 -3.87 -5.05 7.60
C PHE A 75 -3.11 -6.07 6.76
N TRP A 76 -3.64 -6.37 5.56
CA TRP A 76 -2.97 -7.16 4.55
C TRP A 76 -3.23 -6.60 3.16
N GLN A 77 -2.22 -6.58 2.30
CA GLN A 77 -2.32 -6.19 0.89
C GLN A 77 -1.27 -6.89 0.03
N SER A 78 -1.63 -7.29 -1.18
CA SER A 78 -0.69 -7.74 -2.21
C SER A 78 -0.58 -6.73 -3.35
N GLY A 79 0.59 -6.65 -3.99
CA GLY A 79 0.77 -5.84 -5.20
C GLY A 79 2.23 -5.60 -5.56
N VAL A 80 2.46 -4.63 -6.46
CA VAL A 80 3.82 -4.33 -6.95
C VAL A 80 4.53 -3.36 -6.01
N ALA A 81 5.74 -3.72 -5.57
CA ALA A 81 6.67 -2.82 -4.91
C ALA A 81 7.63 -2.18 -5.91
N SER A 82 8.09 -0.98 -5.59
CA SER A 82 9.31 -0.40 -6.17
C SER A 82 10.16 0.25 -5.10
N TRP A 83 11.18 1.03 -5.47
CA TRP A 83 12.07 1.69 -4.53
C TRP A 83 12.48 3.10 -4.99
N TYR A 84 12.85 3.95 -4.03
CA TYR A 84 13.29 5.32 -4.28
C TYR A 84 14.72 5.39 -4.83
N GLY A 85 14.89 5.99 -6.01
CA GLY A 85 16.20 6.24 -6.60
C GLY A 85 17.08 7.20 -5.77
N LYS A 86 18.39 7.21 -6.07
CA LYS A 86 19.40 8.06 -5.38
C LYS A 86 19.03 9.55 -5.33
N ALA A 87 18.31 10.05 -6.33
CA ALA A 87 17.87 11.45 -6.41
C ALA A 87 16.92 11.89 -5.28
N PHE A 88 16.37 10.94 -4.51
CA PHE A 88 15.49 11.26 -3.39
C PHE A 88 16.23 11.54 -2.09
N GLN A 89 17.52 11.20 -1.97
CA GLN A 89 18.30 11.36 -0.74
C GLN A 89 18.18 12.78 -0.16
N GLY A 90 17.83 12.87 1.11
CA GLY A 90 17.75 14.13 1.84
C GLY A 90 16.51 14.99 1.55
N ARG A 91 15.64 14.60 0.60
CA ARG A 91 14.36 15.30 0.34
C ARG A 91 13.40 15.10 1.51
N ARG A 92 12.47 16.03 1.71
CA ARG A 92 11.44 15.88 2.74
C ARG A 92 10.42 14.82 2.32
N THR A 93 10.11 13.91 3.23
CA THR A 93 8.97 12.98 3.13
C THR A 93 7.68 13.66 3.59
N ALA A 94 6.55 13.00 3.39
CA ALA A 94 5.24 13.50 3.80
C ALA A 94 5.08 13.66 5.32
N ASN A 95 5.87 12.97 6.14
CA ASN A 95 5.89 13.19 7.60
C ASN A 95 6.89 14.26 8.05
N GLY A 96 7.58 14.92 7.11
CA GLY A 96 8.50 16.03 7.36
C GLY A 96 9.95 15.63 7.62
N GLU A 97 10.24 14.34 7.81
CA GLU A 97 11.61 13.84 7.92
C GLU A 97 12.38 13.99 6.60
N ARG A 98 13.71 13.95 6.66
CA ARG A 98 14.51 13.78 5.44
C ARG A 98 14.59 12.31 5.08
N TYR A 99 14.29 11.99 3.83
CA TYR A 99 14.47 10.64 3.30
C TYR A 99 15.94 10.23 3.41
N ASP A 100 16.15 9.04 3.95
CA ASP A 100 17.45 8.38 4.02
C ASP A 100 17.36 7.01 3.35
N ALA A 101 18.14 6.83 2.28
CA ALA A 101 18.23 5.59 1.52
C ALA A 101 18.73 4.41 2.37
N HIS A 102 19.44 4.67 3.47
CA HIS A 102 19.98 3.65 4.35
C HIS A 102 19.02 3.23 5.48
N ALA A 103 17.95 3.98 5.72
CA ALA A 103 16.93 3.64 6.71
C ALA A 103 15.95 2.58 6.18
N LEU A 104 15.34 1.78 7.07
CA LEU A 104 14.28 0.84 6.70
C LEU A 104 12.91 1.51 6.72
N THR A 105 12.65 2.34 5.70
CA THR A 105 11.39 3.08 5.57
C THR A 105 10.71 2.85 4.22
N ALA A 106 9.44 3.24 4.14
CA ALA A 106 8.66 3.13 2.91
C ALA A 106 7.56 4.20 2.81
N ALA A 107 7.09 4.40 1.57
CA ALA A 107 5.90 5.19 1.26
C ALA A 107 4.69 4.29 1.00
N HIS A 108 3.57 4.60 1.64
CA HIS A 108 2.28 3.95 1.42
C HIS A 108 1.14 4.98 1.38
N ARG A 109 0.08 4.70 0.62
CA ARG A 109 -0.97 5.69 0.32
C ARG A 109 -1.80 6.05 1.54
N THR A 110 -2.18 5.04 2.32
CA THR A 110 -3.21 5.16 3.36
C THR A 110 -2.78 4.63 4.72
N LEU A 111 -1.61 3.99 4.82
CA LEU A 111 -1.19 3.43 6.10
C LEU A 111 -0.82 4.57 7.07
N PRO A 112 -1.11 4.44 8.37
CA PRO A 112 -0.76 5.45 9.35
C PRO A 112 0.74 5.78 9.31
N MET A 113 1.09 7.05 9.42
CA MET A 113 2.50 7.43 9.56
C MET A 113 3.06 6.82 10.85
N GLY A 114 4.28 6.31 10.78
CA GLY A 114 4.93 5.62 11.88
C GLY A 114 4.48 4.16 12.10
N SER A 115 3.49 3.67 11.34
CA SER A 115 3.16 2.23 11.40
C SER A 115 4.29 1.40 10.79
N TYR A 116 4.46 0.19 11.29
CA TYR A 116 5.39 -0.77 10.74
C TYR A 116 4.64 -1.85 9.96
N VAL A 117 5.24 -2.28 8.85
CA VAL A 117 4.74 -3.38 8.04
C VAL A 117 5.86 -4.35 7.71
N ARG A 118 5.56 -5.64 7.66
CA ARG A 118 6.42 -6.62 7.02
C ARG A 118 6.09 -6.65 5.54
N VAL A 119 7.12 -6.57 4.72
CA VAL A 119 7.05 -6.68 3.27
C VAL A 119 7.74 -7.97 2.87
N THR A 120 7.02 -8.88 2.24
CA THR A 120 7.50 -10.20 1.85
C THR A 120 7.51 -10.32 0.33
N ALA A 121 8.67 -10.66 -0.24
CA ALA A 121 8.82 -10.87 -1.67
C ALA A 121 8.12 -12.17 -2.10
N VAL A 122 7.15 -12.07 -3.02
CA VAL A 122 6.39 -13.23 -3.52
C VAL A 122 7.34 -14.20 -4.24
N GLY A 123 7.21 -15.50 -3.94
CA GLY A 123 8.06 -16.54 -4.52
C GLY A 123 9.44 -16.68 -3.85
N SER A 124 9.67 -15.99 -2.72
CA SER A 124 10.88 -16.16 -1.91
C SER A 124 10.56 -16.14 -0.41
N THR A 125 11.51 -16.55 0.41
CA THR A 125 11.42 -16.46 1.88
C THR A 125 11.87 -15.10 2.43
N ARG A 126 12.18 -14.14 1.56
CA ARG A 126 12.80 -12.86 1.96
C ARG A 126 11.73 -11.87 2.35
N SER A 127 11.89 -11.31 3.54
CA SER A 127 11.02 -10.27 4.07
C SER A 127 11.84 -9.19 4.79
N VAL A 128 11.26 -8.01 4.90
CA VAL A 128 11.84 -6.88 5.64
C VAL A 128 10.72 -6.13 6.36
N VAL A 129 10.98 -5.71 7.59
CA VAL A 129 10.07 -4.82 8.32
C VAL A 129 10.50 -3.38 8.05
N VAL A 130 9.54 -2.54 7.68
CA VAL A 130 9.77 -1.12 7.36
C VAL A 130 8.78 -0.23 8.07
N ARG A 131 9.23 0.97 8.42
CA ARG A 131 8.37 2.04 8.95
C ARG A 131 7.79 2.88 7.82
N ILE A 132 6.49 3.14 7.86
CA ILE A 132 5.83 4.06 6.92
C ILE A 132 6.13 5.49 7.36
N ASN A 133 6.87 6.25 6.56
CA ASN A 133 7.19 7.65 6.84
C ASN A 133 6.85 8.61 5.69
N ASP A 134 6.29 8.08 4.59
CA ASP A 134 6.03 8.87 3.40
C ASP A 134 4.71 8.48 2.69
N ARG A 135 4.27 9.30 1.74
CA ARG A 135 3.07 9.07 0.91
C ARG A 135 3.43 8.75 -0.53
N GLY A 136 2.70 7.81 -1.08
CA GLY A 136 2.95 7.20 -2.38
C GLY A 136 2.60 5.71 -2.31
N PRO A 137 2.82 4.92 -3.36
CA PRO A 137 3.23 5.33 -4.70
C PRO A 137 2.11 6.08 -5.42
N PHE A 138 2.43 7.00 -6.33
CA PHE A 138 1.42 7.64 -7.20
C PHE A 138 1.30 6.99 -8.58
N ALA A 139 2.30 6.20 -8.98
CA ALA A 139 2.19 5.38 -10.18
C ALA A 139 1.12 4.28 -10.01
N ARG A 140 0.32 4.06 -11.05
CA ARG A 140 -0.72 3.03 -11.08
C ARG A 140 -0.10 1.64 -10.89
N GLY A 141 -0.81 0.75 -10.20
CA GLY A 141 -0.41 -0.65 -10.00
C GLY A 141 0.64 -0.91 -8.91
N ARG A 142 1.32 0.13 -8.39
CA ARG A 142 2.26 -0.04 -7.25
C ARG A 142 1.55 0.14 -5.92
N VAL A 143 1.91 -0.64 -4.92
CA VAL A 143 1.34 -0.58 -3.56
C VAL A 143 2.28 0.04 -2.55
N ILE A 144 3.60 -0.09 -2.73
CA ILE A 144 4.61 0.43 -1.80
C ILE A 144 5.89 0.85 -2.53
N ASP A 145 6.49 1.98 -2.12
CA ASP A 145 7.82 2.41 -2.57
C ASP A 145 8.79 2.32 -1.38
N LEU A 146 9.79 1.44 -1.48
CA LEU A 146 10.75 1.15 -0.42
C LEU A 146 11.97 2.08 -0.45
N SER A 147 12.65 2.23 0.68
CA SER A 147 14.02 2.75 0.70
C SER A 147 14.98 1.81 -0.03
N TYR A 148 16.18 2.31 -0.37
CA TYR A 148 17.20 1.48 -1.02
C TYR A 148 17.64 0.30 -0.12
N ALA A 149 17.84 0.54 1.18
CA ALA A 149 18.20 -0.51 2.13
C ALA A 149 17.12 -1.59 2.25
N ALA A 150 15.84 -1.20 2.33
CA ALA A 150 14.73 -2.16 2.36
C ALA A 150 14.62 -2.94 1.04
N ALA A 151 14.82 -2.28 -0.11
CA ALA A 151 14.86 -2.94 -1.40
C ALA A 151 16.02 -3.94 -1.50
N ALA A 152 17.19 -3.60 -0.97
CA ALA A 152 18.36 -4.48 -0.90
C ALA A 152 18.07 -5.77 -0.11
N ALA A 153 17.40 -5.64 1.04
CA ALA A 153 16.96 -6.78 1.85
C ALA A 153 16.01 -7.72 1.10
N LEU A 154 15.28 -7.22 0.09
CA LEU A 154 14.41 -8.00 -0.80
C LEU A 154 15.03 -8.31 -2.18
N ASN A 155 16.26 -7.89 -2.47
CA ASN A 155 16.91 -7.99 -3.80
C ASN A 155 16.08 -7.31 -4.92
N LEU A 156 15.21 -6.38 -4.54
CA LEU A 156 14.35 -5.59 -5.42
C LEU A 156 15.17 -4.52 -6.18
N GLN A 157 16.25 -4.03 -5.60
CA GLN A 157 17.11 -2.98 -6.18
C GLN A 157 17.69 -3.39 -7.54
N ARG A 158 17.81 -4.70 -7.81
CA ARG A 158 18.30 -5.23 -9.08
C ARG A 158 17.22 -5.32 -10.16
N THR A 159 15.99 -5.64 -9.78
CA THR A 159 14.87 -5.82 -10.72
C THR A 159 14.08 -4.53 -10.93
N GLY A 160 14.19 -3.56 -10.02
CA GLY A 160 13.45 -2.30 -10.04
C GLY A 160 12.06 -2.43 -9.42
N THR A 161 11.30 -3.44 -9.83
CA THR A 161 9.97 -3.77 -9.30
C THR A 161 9.85 -5.26 -8.96
N MET A 162 8.91 -5.61 -8.07
CA MET A 162 8.55 -7.00 -7.78
C MET A 162 7.15 -7.12 -7.16
N LEU A 163 6.57 -8.32 -7.17
CA LEU A 163 5.36 -8.61 -6.40
C LEU A 163 5.70 -8.85 -4.92
N VAL A 164 4.92 -8.24 -4.04
CA VAL A 164 5.07 -8.35 -2.58
C VAL A 164 3.73 -8.55 -1.88
N ASN A 165 3.79 -9.14 -0.68
CA ASN A 165 2.73 -9.09 0.30
C ASN A 165 3.14 -8.15 1.44
N ILE A 166 2.22 -7.32 1.91
CA ILE A 166 2.41 -6.34 2.97
C ILE A 166 1.44 -6.68 4.09
N GLU A 167 1.96 -6.78 5.32
CA GLU A 167 1.15 -7.04 6.52
C GLU A 167 1.55 -6.08 7.64
N SER A 168 0.58 -5.61 8.43
CA SER A 168 0.88 -4.83 9.64
C SER A 168 1.57 -5.69 10.68
N VAL A 169 2.67 -5.22 11.25
CA VAL A 169 3.28 -5.87 12.42
C VAL A 169 2.74 -5.25 13.70
N GLY A 170 2.42 -6.10 14.69
CA GLY A 170 2.09 -5.64 16.04
C GLY A 170 3.30 -4.98 16.71
N GLN A 171 3.05 -4.12 17.71
CA GLN A 171 4.12 -3.42 18.44
C GLN A 171 5.03 -4.37 19.23
N ASP A 172 4.67 -5.66 19.35
CA ASP A 172 5.41 -6.67 20.10
C ASP A 172 6.54 -7.33 19.29
N ALA A 173 6.67 -7.01 18.00
CA ALA A 173 7.61 -7.68 17.09
C ALA A 173 9.01 -7.02 16.99
N GLU A 174 9.24 -5.88 17.67
CA GLU A 174 10.53 -5.16 17.62
C GLU A 174 11.50 -5.53 18.78
N GLY A 175 11.20 -6.57 19.58
CA GLY A 175 11.91 -6.82 20.84
C GLY A 175 12.27 -8.26 21.18
N SER A 176 12.58 -9.13 20.21
CA SER A 176 13.10 -10.49 20.50
C SER A 176 14.28 -10.87 19.64
#